data_AF-A0A7C3Q3I0-F1
#
_entry.id   AF-A0A7C3Q3I0-F1
#
_cell.length_a   1.000
_cell.length_b   1.000
_cell.length_c   1.000
_cell.angle_alpha   90.00
_cell.angle_beta   90.00
_cell.angle_gamma   90.00
#
_symmetry.space_group_name_H-M   'P 1'
#
loop_
_entity.id
_entity.type
_entity.pdbx_description
1 polymer ?
#
loop_
_entity_poly.entity_id
_entity_poly.type
_entity_poly.pdbx_seq_one_letter_code
_entity_poly.pdbx_strand_id
1 'polypeptide(L)'
;GVTLPSYRGDLVNRPEFTAAARAPDPELLLRGYERAALTLNFIRSLVDGGFADLHHPEYWNLAFLRHASLSADRRAEYERMTANLADGLRLMEALGEKAVDDLTRVEFYTSHEGLNLYYESAQTRRVPRREGFFNLTTHLPWIGERTRALDGAHVEYFRGIRNPVGVKIGPKITPDELLQLLDVLNPSNEPGKIVLIARLGARSVSTALPALVRAVSNAHKLVLWTCDPMHGNGITTSRGVKTRSFDDIRDELERSIDVHRAEGSHLGGVHFELTGEDVTECIGGGAGITEADLSANYASLCDPRLNYQQALELAFVLANRMSRER
;
A
#
# COMPACT_ATOMS: atom_id res chain seq x y z
N GLY A 1 -16.63 -31.82 7.62
CA GLY A 1 -17.23 -30.64 8.27
C GLY A 1 -18.22 -29.97 7.33
N VAL A 2 -18.90 -28.90 7.77
CA VAL A 2 -19.81 -28.08 6.95
C VAL A 2 -18.99 -27.16 6.03
N THR A 3 -19.43 -26.98 4.78
CA THR A 3 -18.80 -26.10 3.79
C THR A 3 -19.74 -24.96 3.43
N LEU A 4 -19.24 -23.72 3.51
CA LEU A 4 -19.97 -22.48 3.17
C LEU A 4 -19.15 -21.63 2.18
N PRO A 5 -19.77 -20.69 1.45
CA PRO A 5 -19.04 -19.73 0.65
C PRO A 5 -17.98 -18.97 1.47
N SER A 6 -16.86 -18.63 0.84
CA SER A 6 -15.83 -17.79 1.44
C SER A 6 -16.36 -16.38 1.75
N TYR A 7 -15.84 -15.76 2.81
CA TYR A 7 -15.97 -14.32 3.01
C TYR A 7 -15.21 -13.59 1.90
N ARG A 8 -15.84 -12.59 1.27
CA ARG A 8 -15.33 -11.85 0.11
C ARG A 8 -15.25 -10.34 0.35
N GLY A 9 -15.25 -9.93 1.63
CA GLY A 9 -15.31 -8.53 2.02
C GLY A 9 -16.74 -8.05 2.25
N ASP A 10 -16.87 -7.03 3.09
CA ASP A 10 -18.15 -6.47 3.54
C ASP A 10 -19.00 -5.80 2.46
N LEU A 11 -18.44 -5.65 1.25
CA LEU A 11 -19.14 -5.22 0.05
C LEU A 11 -19.89 -6.39 -0.65
N VAL A 12 -19.65 -7.63 -0.24
CA VAL A 12 -20.23 -8.84 -0.83
C VAL A 12 -21.01 -9.64 0.20
N ASN A 13 -20.41 -9.99 1.34
CA ASN A 13 -21.03 -10.80 2.39
C ASN A 13 -20.38 -10.51 3.75
N ARG A 14 -20.71 -11.30 4.78
CA ARG A 14 -20.29 -11.07 6.17
C ARG A 14 -19.35 -12.17 6.69
N PRO A 15 -18.49 -11.87 7.69
CA PRO A 15 -17.43 -12.80 8.12
C PRO A 15 -17.94 -14.02 8.88
N GLU A 16 -19.09 -13.94 9.55
CA GLU A 16 -19.64 -15.00 10.40
C GLU A 16 -19.80 -16.31 9.61
N PHE A 17 -19.49 -17.44 10.25
CA PHE A 17 -19.55 -18.75 9.61
C PHE A 17 -20.97 -19.34 9.64
N THR A 18 -21.91 -18.65 8.99
CA THR A 18 -23.30 -19.10 8.84
C THR A 18 -23.76 -18.99 7.38
N ALA A 19 -24.71 -19.82 6.95
CA ALA A 19 -25.22 -19.79 5.58
C ALA A 19 -25.81 -18.42 5.21
N ALA A 20 -26.52 -17.78 6.14
CA ALA A 20 -27.10 -16.45 5.95
C ALA A 20 -26.00 -15.37 5.79
N ALA A 21 -25.01 -15.34 6.69
CA ALA A 21 -23.93 -14.35 6.62
C ALA A 21 -23.05 -14.50 5.37
N ARG A 22 -22.87 -15.73 4.86
CA ARG A 22 -22.03 -16.01 3.70
C ARG A 22 -22.74 -15.83 2.35
N ALA A 23 -24.05 -15.67 2.32
CA ALA A 23 -24.80 -15.35 1.11
C ALA A 23 -24.44 -13.94 0.61
N PRO A 24 -24.13 -13.76 -0.70
CA PRO A 24 -23.92 -12.43 -1.25
C PRO A 24 -25.18 -11.56 -1.15
N ASP A 25 -25.03 -10.33 -0.70
CA ASP A 25 -26.12 -9.36 -0.52
C ASP A 25 -25.84 -8.06 -1.29
N PRO A 26 -26.63 -7.71 -2.33
CA PRO A 26 -26.41 -6.52 -3.13
C PRO A 26 -26.65 -5.20 -2.37
N GLU A 27 -27.42 -5.19 -1.28
CA GLU A 27 -27.61 -3.99 -0.44
C GLU A 27 -26.30 -3.54 0.21
N LEU A 28 -25.32 -4.46 0.33
CA LEU A 28 -24.00 -4.15 0.85
C LEU A 28 -23.20 -3.21 -0.06
N LEU A 29 -23.54 -3.11 -1.35
CA LEU A 29 -22.97 -2.11 -2.24
C LEU A 29 -23.34 -0.69 -1.78
N LEU A 30 -24.59 -0.49 -1.38
CA LEU A 30 -25.07 0.81 -0.86
C LEU A 30 -24.44 1.13 0.49
N ARG A 31 -24.34 0.12 1.38
CA ARG A 31 -23.67 0.26 2.67
C ARG A 31 -22.19 0.63 2.51
N GLY A 32 -21.51 0.00 1.56
CA GLY A 32 -20.11 0.28 1.25
C GLY A 32 -19.92 1.72 0.76
N TYR A 33 -20.78 2.18 -0.14
CA TYR A 33 -20.78 3.57 -0.62
C TYR A 33 -20.96 4.58 0.53
N GLU A 34 -21.95 4.36 1.40
CA GLU A 34 -22.21 5.23 2.56
C GLU A 34 -21.00 5.30 3.49
N ARG A 35 -20.39 4.16 3.82
CA ARG A 35 -19.20 4.12 4.69
C ARG A 35 -18.01 4.82 4.04
N ALA A 36 -17.76 4.57 2.75
CA ALA A 36 -16.67 5.22 2.01
C ALA A 36 -16.84 6.75 1.98
N ALA A 37 -18.05 7.24 1.74
CA ALA A 37 -18.34 8.68 1.72
C ALA A 37 -18.12 9.34 3.08
N LEU A 38 -18.59 8.72 4.17
CA LEU A 38 -18.39 9.21 5.53
C LEU A 38 -16.91 9.23 5.93
N THR A 39 -16.18 8.15 5.63
CA THR A 39 -14.74 8.06 5.91
C THR A 39 -13.95 9.12 5.14
N LEU A 40 -14.21 9.29 3.84
CA LEU A 40 -13.50 10.29 3.03
C LEU A 40 -13.82 11.72 3.48
N ASN A 41 -15.07 11.99 3.85
CA ASN A 41 -15.44 13.28 4.42
C ASN A 41 -14.68 13.56 5.72
N PHE A 42 -14.62 12.58 6.63
CA PHE A 42 -13.88 12.69 7.88
C PHE A 42 -12.38 12.94 7.65
N ILE A 43 -11.74 12.20 6.74
CA ILE A 43 -10.32 12.39 6.40
C ILE A 43 -10.07 13.78 5.85
N ARG A 44 -10.92 14.28 4.94
CA ARG A 44 -10.78 15.65 4.40
C ARG A 44 -10.89 16.69 5.50
N SER A 45 -11.84 16.53 6.42
CA SER A 45 -11.98 17.42 7.58
C SER A 45 -10.77 17.38 8.52
N LEU A 46 -10.13 16.21 8.71
CA LEU A 46 -8.90 16.10 9.50
C LEU A 46 -7.74 16.84 8.83
N VAL A 47 -7.55 16.64 7.52
CA VAL A 47 -6.49 17.29 6.74
C VAL A 47 -6.69 18.81 6.73
N ASP A 48 -7.89 19.29 6.42
CA ASP A 48 -8.22 20.72 6.43
C ASP A 48 -8.16 21.33 7.85
N GLY A 49 -8.38 20.51 8.88
CA GLY A 49 -8.33 20.91 10.29
C GLY A 49 -6.93 20.96 10.90
N GLY A 50 -5.87 20.77 10.11
CA GLY A 50 -4.48 20.84 10.58
C GLY A 50 -3.99 19.57 11.30
N PHE A 51 -4.72 18.45 11.25
CA PHE A 51 -4.23 17.18 11.82
C PHE A 51 -2.99 16.66 11.09
N ALA A 52 -2.87 16.96 9.80
CA ALA A 52 -1.72 16.62 8.98
C ALA A 52 -0.59 17.67 9.09
N ASP A 53 -0.70 18.63 10.00
CA ASP A 53 0.33 19.63 10.24
C ASP A 53 1.57 18.97 10.87
N LEU A 54 2.70 19.10 10.19
CA LEU A 54 4.00 18.59 10.63
C LEU A 54 4.56 19.33 11.85
N HIS A 55 3.98 20.49 12.23
CA HIS A 55 4.35 21.26 13.42
C HIS A 55 3.89 20.63 14.74
N HIS A 56 3.14 19.52 14.71
CA HIS A 56 2.71 18.80 15.91
C HIS A 56 3.33 17.39 16.05
N PRO A 57 4.67 17.25 16.09
CA PRO A 57 5.34 15.95 16.26
C PRO A 57 5.01 15.28 17.59
N GLU A 58 4.48 16.00 18.59
CA GLU A 58 3.98 15.44 19.85
C GLU A 58 2.80 14.47 19.67
N TYR A 59 2.08 14.52 18.55
CA TYR A 59 1.07 13.53 18.21
C TYR A 59 1.68 12.20 17.75
N TRP A 60 2.96 12.16 17.40
CA TRP A 60 3.66 10.94 17.05
C TRP A 60 4.20 10.26 18.32
N ASN A 61 3.60 9.14 18.69
CA ASN A 61 4.12 8.33 19.78
C ASN A 61 5.40 7.60 19.35
N LEU A 62 6.56 8.22 19.56
CA LEU A 62 7.87 7.59 19.33
C LEU A 62 8.41 6.88 20.58
N ALA A 63 7.67 6.87 21.70
CA ALA A 63 8.13 6.33 22.97
C ALA A 63 8.45 4.83 22.88
N PHE A 64 7.83 4.10 21.95
CA PHE A 64 8.10 2.67 21.73
C PHE A 64 9.56 2.39 21.37
N LEU A 65 10.25 3.30 20.66
CA LEU A 65 11.66 3.11 20.27
C LEU A 65 12.59 2.96 21.49
N ARG A 66 12.23 3.58 22.63
CA ARG A 66 12.99 3.45 23.88
C ARG A 66 12.83 2.08 24.52
N HIS A 67 11.71 1.41 24.29
CA HIS A 67 11.35 0.11 24.87
C HIS A 67 11.52 -1.06 23.90
N ALA A 68 11.83 -0.78 22.64
CA ALA A 68 12.04 -1.78 21.61
C ALA A 68 13.30 -2.62 21.88
N SER A 69 13.18 -3.93 21.65
CA SER A 69 14.25 -4.92 21.72
C SER A 69 15.12 -4.86 20.46
N LEU A 70 15.68 -3.68 20.19
CA LEU A 70 16.55 -3.41 19.06
C LEU A 70 18.02 -3.63 19.42
N SER A 71 18.84 -3.99 18.42
CA SER A 71 20.30 -3.95 18.58
C SER A 71 20.77 -2.53 18.88
N ALA A 72 21.92 -2.40 19.55
CA ALA A 72 22.49 -1.10 19.92
C ALA A 72 22.67 -0.19 18.70
N ASP A 73 23.16 -0.73 17.58
CA ASP A 73 23.37 0.01 16.34
C ASP A 73 22.05 0.55 15.76
N ARG A 74 20.99 -0.28 15.75
CA ARG A 74 19.67 0.13 15.26
C ARG A 74 19.06 1.21 16.15
N ARG A 75 19.17 1.06 17.47
CA ARG A 75 18.70 2.09 18.41
C ARG A 75 19.38 3.43 18.17
N ALA A 76 20.71 3.43 18.05
CA ALA A 76 21.47 4.65 17.78
C ALA A 76 21.09 5.31 16.45
N GLU A 77 20.78 4.51 15.42
CA GLU A 77 20.30 5.01 14.13
C GLU A 77 18.91 5.68 14.25
N TYR A 78 17.96 5.07 14.95
CA TYR A 78 16.63 5.66 15.19
C TYR A 78 16.71 6.95 16.02
N GLU A 79 17.51 6.95 17.08
CA GLU A 79 17.71 8.14 17.93
C GLU A 79 18.28 9.30 17.12
N ARG A 80 19.28 9.04 16.26
CA ARG A 80 19.86 10.05 15.36
C ARG A 80 18.82 10.61 14.38
N MET A 81 18.02 9.75 13.76
CA MET A 81 17.01 10.20 12.79
C MET A 81 15.89 11.01 13.45
N THR A 82 15.47 10.60 14.65
CA THR A 82 14.49 11.34 15.45
C THR A 82 15.03 12.71 15.85
N ALA A 83 16.30 12.78 16.27
CA ALA A 83 16.96 14.04 16.59
C ALA A 83 17.03 14.97 15.36
N ASN A 84 17.43 14.44 14.19
CA ASN A 84 17.49 15.20 12.95
C ASN A 84 16.12 15.73 12.51
N LEU A 85 15.04 14.94 12.67
CA LEU A 85 13.68 15.39 12.39
C LEU A 85 13.26 16.51 13.34
N ALA A 86 13.52 16.37 14.64
CA ALA A 86 13.22 17.39 15.64
C ALA A 86 14.02 18.69 15.39
N ASP A 87 15.29 18.58 14.98
CA ASP A 87 16.12 19.73 14.60
C ASP A 87 15.58 20.43 13.34
N GLY A 88 15.15 19.66 12.34
CA GLY A 88 14.51 20.18 11.13
C GLY A 88 13.22 20.95 11.44
N LEU A 89 12.35 20.39 12.28
CA LEU A 89 11.11 21.06 12.71
C LEU A 89 11.40 22.33 13.49
N ARG A 90 12.34 22.29 14.45
CA ARG A 90 12.77 23.50 15.20
C ARG A 90 13.37 24.57 14.30
N LEU A 91 14.09 24.19 13.26
CA LEU A 91 14.61 25.14 12.27
C LEU A 91 13.48 25.81 11.49
N MET A 92 12.49 25.04 11.04
CA MET A 92 11.31 25.59 10.34
C MET A 92 10.55 26.58 11.24
N GLU A 93 10.33 26.23 12.51
CA GLU A 93 9.74 27.14 13.51
C GLU A 93 10.56 28.42 13.71
N ALA A 94 11.89 28.29 13.85
CA ALA A 94 12.80 29.40 14.09
C ALA A 94 12.91 30.36 12.90
N LEU A 95 12.68 29.88 11.67
CA LEU A 95 12.66 30.69 10.45
C LEU A 95 11.37 31.53 10.31
N GLY A 96 10.40 31.38 11.22
CA GLY A 96 9.27 32.31 11.35
C GLY A 96 8.31 32.25 10.15
N GLU A 97 7.62 31.13 9.99
CA GLU A 97 6.76 30.84 8.84
C GLU A 97 5.41 31.58 8.89
N LYS A 98 5.39 32.86 8.49
CA LYS A 98 4.16 33.55 8.06
C LYS A 98 3.88 33.45 6.55
N ALA A 99 4.69 32.70 5.79
CA ALA A 99 4.61 32.63 4.33
C ALA A 99 4.20 31.24 3.78
N VAL A 100 3.62 30.38 4.62
CA VAL A 100 3.61 28.92 4.42
C VAL A 100 2.21 28.30 4.45
N ASP A 101 1.19 29.00 3.94
CA ASP A 101 -0.12 28.34 3.70
C ASP A 101 -0.02 27.20 2.65
N ASP A 102 1.05 27.17 1.85
CA ASP A 102 1.29 26.16 0.81
C ASP A 102 2.14 24.95 1.26
N LEU A 103 2.93 25.00 2.35
CA LEU A 103 3.66 23.80 2.86
C LEU A 103 2.89 23.03 3.94
N THR A 104 1.78 23.57 4.45
CA THR A 104 0.99 23.00 5.56
C THR A 104 -0.16 22.10 5.10
N ARG A 105 -0.53 22.11 3.81
CA ARG A 105 -1.60 21.27 3.28
C ARG A 105 -1.07 19.99 2.63
N VAL A 106 -1.08 18.92 3.41
CA VAL A 106 -0.86 17.57 2.89
C VAL A 106 -2.02 17.17 1.99
N GLU A 107 -1.75 16.93 0.70
CA GLU A 107 -2.75 16.34 -0.19
C GLU A 107 -2.94 14.85 0.15
N PHE A 108 -4.18 14.45 0.44
CA PHE A 108 -4.52 13.05 0.71
C PHE A 108 -5.38 12.48 -0.41
N TYR A 109 -4.92 11.35 -0.98
CA TYR A 109 -5.62 10.62 -2.03
C TYR A 109 -6.06 9.23 -1.52
N THR A 110 -7.10 8.69 -2.14
CA THR A 110 -7.62 7.34 -1.82
C THR A 110 -7.35 6.36 -2.94
N SER A 111 -7.23 5.08 -2.57
CA SER A 111 -7.07 3.95 -3.48
C SER A 111 -7.81 2.72 -2.93
N HIS A 112 -8.23 1.81 -3.82
CA HIS A 112 -8.68 0.46 -3.49
C HIS A 112 -8.58 -0.46 -4.71
N GLU A 113 -8.63 -1.78 -4.51
CA GLU A 113 -8.71 -2.74 -5.62
C GLU A 113 -10.07 -2.61 -6.30
N GLY A 114 -10.10 -2.27 -7.59
CA GLY A 114 -11.35 -2.16 -8.37
C GLY A 114 -11.94 -3.53 -8.70
N LEU A 115 -12.30 -4.29 -7.67
CA LEU A 115 -12.62 -5.72 -7.75
C LEU A 115 -14.09 -5.96 -8.11
N ASN A 116 -15.02 -5.31 -7.42
CA ASN A 116 -16.45 -5.47 -7.65
C ASN A 116 -16.91 -4.54 -8.79
N LEU A 117 -16.87 -5.05 -10.04
CA LEU A 117 -17.13 -4.22 -11.22
C LEU A 117 -18.55 -3.63 -11.28
N TYR A 118 -19.54 -4.19 -10.58
CA TYR A 118 -20.85 -3.56 -10.45
C TYR A 118 -20.75 -2.28 -9.63
N TYR A 119 -20.03 -2.31 -8.51
CA TYR A 119 -19.77 -1.13 -7.68
C TYR A 119 -18.95 -0.07 -8.43
N GLU A 120 -17.88 -0.48 -9.10
CA GLU A 120 -17.00 0.43 -9.84
C GLU A 120 -17.70 1.10 -11.03
N SER A 121 -18.38 0.31 -11.87
CA SER A 121 -19.10 0.84 -13.03
C SER A 121 -20.28 1.73 -12.61
N ALA A 122 -20.93 1.43 -11.49
CA ALA A 122 -22.03 2.23 -10.96
C ALA A 122 -21.59 3.66 -10.59
N GLN A 123 -20.32 3.95 -10.33
CA GLN A 123 -19.81 5.30 -10.05
C GLN A 123 -18.90 5.87 -11.16
N THR A 124 -18.76 5.15 -12.27
CA THR A 124 -17.97 5.66 -13.41
C THR A 124 -18.75 6.66 -14.22
N ARG A 125 -18.20 7.87 -14.40
CA ARG A 125 -18.89 9.01 -15.01
C ARG A 125 -17.94 9.85 -15.85
N ARG A 126 -18.50 10.60 -16.80
CA ARG A 126 -17.82 11.74 -17.42
C ARG A 126 -17.88 12.91 -16.45
N VAL A 127 -16.77 13.62 -16.29
CA VAL A 127 -16.67 14.78 -15.39
C VAL A 127 -16.68 16.06 -16.22
N PRO A 128 -17.36 17.14 -15.80
CA PRO A 128 -17.32 18.41 -16.54
C PRO A 128 -15.89 18.87 -16.81
N ARG A 129 -15.64 19.34 -18.04
CA ARG A 129 -14.34 19.88 -18.49
C ARG A 129 -13.17 18.88 -18.49
N ARG A 130 -13.44 17.56 -18.40
CA ARG A 130 -12.44 16.50 -18.62
C ARG A 130 -12.94 15.48 -19.63
N GLU A 131 -12.05 15.03 -20.49
CA GLU A 131 -12.36 13.98 -21.48
C GLU A 131 -12.36 12.60 -20.86
N GLY A 132 -13.12 11.67 -21.46
CA GLY A 132 -13.21 10.27 -21.03
C GLY A 132 -14.05 10.02 -19.78
N PHE A 133 -13.95 8.80 -19.27
CA PHE A 133 -14.66 8.32 -18.10
C PHE A 133 -13.71 8.21 -16.91
N PHE A 134 -14.18 8.61 -15.74
CA PHE A 134 -13.46 8.48 -14.48
C PHE A 134 -14.23 7.55 -13.57
N ASN A 135 -13.53 6.60 -12.98
CA ASN A 135 -14.04 5.86 -11.84
C ASN A 135 -13.99 6.79 -10.62
N LEU A 136 -15.16 7.22 -10.13
CA LEU A 136 -15.26 8.16 -9.01
C LEU A 136 -15.36 7.47 -7.64
N THR A 137 -15.22 6.15 -7.57
CA THR A 137 -15.13 5.46 -6.28
C THR A 137 -13.82 5.78 -5.55
N THR A 138 -12.75 6.13 -6.26
CA THR A 138 -11.43 6.39 -5.69
C THR A 138 -10.50 7.13 -6.66
N HIS A 139 -9.39 7.68 -6.16
CA HIS A 139 -8.45 8.43 -7.00
C HIS A 139 -7.54 7.49 -7.80
N LEU A 140 -7.01 6.46 -7.15
CA LEU A 140 -6.10 5.46 -7.73
C LEU A 140 -6.67 4.03 -7.54
N PRO A 141 -7.54 3.53 -8.42
CA PRO A 141 -7.95 2.14 -8.38
C PRO A 141 -6.81 1.22 -8.85
N TRP A 142 -6.75 -0.02 -8.37
CA TRP A 142 -5.80 -1.02 -8.90
C TRP A 142 -6.44 -2.34 -9.32
N ILE A 143 -5.75 -3.06 -10.21
CA ILE A 143 -6.05 -4.44 -10.63
C ILE A 143 -5.20 -5.40 -9.79
N GLY A 144 -5.83 -6.38 -9.15
CA GLY A 144 -5.15 -7.39 -8.34
C GLY A 144 -4.45 -8.47 -9.17
N GLU A 145 -3.57 -9.23 -8.51
CA GLU A 145 -2.80 -10.32 -9.15
C GLU A 145 -3.72 -11.39 -9.77
N ARG A 146 -4.88 -11.63 -9.15
CA ARG A 146 -5.82 -12.69 -9.55
C ARG A 146 -6.84 -12.22 -10.59
N THR A 147 -6.82 -10.95 -10.94
CA THR A 147 -7.82 -10.29 -11.81
C THR A 147 -7.18 -9.58 -13.00
N ARG A 148 -5.86 -9.68 -13.19
CA ARG A 148 -5.10 -9.05 -14.30
C ARG A 148 -5.00 -9.90 -15.57
N ALA A 149 -5.97 -10.78 -15.83
CA ALA A 149 -5.98 -11.52 -17.10
C ALA A 149 -6.15 -10.53 -18.26
N LEU A 150 -5.32 -10.67 -19.30
CA LEU A 150 -5.23 -9.68 -20.39
C LEU A 150 -6.56 -9.50 -21.14
N ASP A 151 -7.30 -10.58 -21.33
CA ASP A 151 -8.63 -10.65 -21.93
C ASP A 151 -9.76 -10.62 -20.88
N GLY A 152 -9.41 -10.34 -19.62
CA GLY A 152 -10.33 -10.34 -18.49
C GLY A 152 -11.14 -9.05 -18.35
N ALA A 153 -12.28 -9.18 -17.65
CA ALA A 153 -13.22 -8.06 -17.44
C ALA A 153 -12.59 -6.86 -16.72
N HIS A 154 -11.68 -7.09 -15.77
CA HIS A 154 -11.00 -6.01 -15.05
C HIS A 154 -10.06 -5.22 -15.99
N VAL A 155 -9.24 -5.90 -16.79
CA VAL A 155 -8.37 -5.20 -17.74
C VAL A 155 -9.19 -4.41 -18.76
N GLU A 156 -10.29 -4.97 -19.28
CA GLU A 156 -11.19 -4.24 -20.17
C GLU A 156 -11.83 -3.02 -19.51
N TYR A 157 -12.31 -3.15 -18.27
CA TYR A 157 -12.88 -2.01 -17.54
C TYR A 157 -11.85 -0.90 -17.31
N PHE A 158 -10.64 -1.27 -16.84
CA PHE A 158 -9.57 -0.31 -16.52
C PHE A 158 -8.96 0.34 -17.77
N ARG A 159 -9.00 -0.32 -18.92
CA ARG A 159 -8.64 0.26 -20.22
C ARG A 159 -9.50 1.48 -20.57
N GLY A 160 -10.75 1.51 -20.12
CA GLY A 160 -11.72 2.57 -20.43
C GLY A 160 -11.70 3.79 -19.51
N ILE A 161 -11.04 3.72 -18.35
CA ILE A 161 -11.04 4.81 -17.36
C ILE A 161 -9.81 5.71 -17.47
N ARG A 162 -9.95 6.98 -17.07
CA ARG A 162 -8.90 8.01 -17.13
C ARG A 162 -8.10 8.17 -15.84
N ASN A 163 -8.53 7.57 -14.72
CA ASN A 163 -7.76 7.54 -13.48
C ASN A 163 -6.32 7.02 -13.73
N PRO A 164 -5.31 7.41 -12.93
CA PRO A 164 -4.12 6.57 -12.81
C PRO A 164 -4.54 5.18 -12.32
N VAL A 165 -3.83 4.15 -12.76
CA VAL A 165 -4.20 2.75 -12.51
C VAL A 165 -3.02 2.01 -11.90
N GLY A 166 -3.25 1.38 -10.75
CA GLY A 166 -2.34 0.40 -10.19
C GLY A 166 -2.50 -0.98 -10.83
N VAL A 167 -1.41 -1.72 -10.99
CA VAL A 167 -1.45 -3.14 -11.41
C VAL A 167 -0.50 -3.93 -10.52
N LYS A 168 -1.05 -4.89 -9.76
CA LYS A 168 -0.24 -5.82 -8.96
C LYS A 168 0.51 -6.78 -9.89
N ILE A 169 1.81 -6.96 -9.65
CA ILE A 169 2.64 -7.92 -10.40
C ILE A 169 3.34 -8.87 -9.43
N GLY A 170 3.00 -10.16 -9.54
CA GLY A 170 3.60 -11.24 -8.77
C GLY A 170 4.82 -11.88 -9.44
N PRO A 171 5.51 -12.82 -8.76
CA PRO A 171 6.78 -13.39 -9.22
C PRO A 171 6.66 -14.31 -10.44
N LYS A 172 5.44 -14.59 -10.91
CA LYS A 172 5.18 -15.47 -12.07
C LYS A 172 4.94 -14.71 -13.36
N ILE A 173 4.79 -13.39 -13.31
CA ILE A 173 4.60 -12.59 -14.52
C ILE A 173 5.85 -12.68 -15.40
N THR A 174 5.65 -12.77 -16.72
CA THR A 174 6.76 -12.71 -17.67
C THR A 174 6.94 -11.26 -18.18
N PRO A 175 8.15 -10.90 -18.66
CA PRO A 175 8.37 -9.65 -19.37
C PRO A 175 7.35 -9.37 -20.48
N ASP A 176 7.05 -10.38 -21.31
CA ASP A 176 6.13 -10.23 -22.44
C ASP A 176 4.70 -9.99 -21.98
N GLU A 177 4.21 -10.73 -20.98
CA GLU A 177 2.90 -10.49 -20.37
C GLU A 177 2.79 -9.09 -19.77
N LEU A 178 3.84 -8.62 -19.10
CA LEU A 178 3.90 -7.28 -18.54
C LEU A 178 3.79 -6.20 -19.63
N LEU A 179 4.55 -6.34 -20.71
CA LEU A 179 4.52 -5.38 -21.82
C LEU A 179 3.15 -5.37 -22.52
N GLN A 180 2.52 -6.53 -22.72
CA GLN A 180 1.17 -6.62 -23.28
C GLN A 180 0.13 -5.92 -22.38
N LEU A 181 0.22 -6.11 -21.05
CA LEU A 181 -0.66 -5.38 -20.12
C LEU A 181 -0.47 -3.86 -20.22
N LEU A 182 0.77 -3.39 -20.36
CA LEU A 182 1.06 -1.97 -20.52
C LEU A 182 0.53 -1.41 -21.85
N ASP A 183 0.63 -2.16 -22.94
CA ASP A 183 0.08 -1.79 -24.24
C ASP A 183 -1.45 -1.62 -24.19
N VAL A 184 -2.14 -2.50 -23.45
CA VAL A 184 -3.60 -2.43 -23.30
C VAL A 184 -4.03 -1.29 -22.37
N LEU A 185 -3.36 -1.11 -21.23
CA LEU A 185 -3.79 -0.18 -20.19
C LEU A 185 -3.27 1.26 -20.39
N ASN A 186 -2.16 1.43 -21.12
CA ASN A 186 -1.56 2.74 -21.42
C ASN A 186 -1.04 2.81 -22.87
N PRO A 187 -1.93 2.70 -23.87
CA PRO A 187 -1.53 2.64 -25.28
C PRO A 187 -0.80 3.91 -25.75
N SER A 188 -1.06 5.06 -25.13
CA SER A 188 -0.40 6.34 -25.44
C SER A 188 0.91 6.56 -24.67
N ASN A 189 1.33 5.60 -23.84
CA ASN A 189 2.51 5.70 -22.98
C ASN A 189 2.51 6.99 -22.13
N GLU A 190 1.34 7.37 -21.61
CA GLU A 190 1.16 8.58 -20.79
C GLU A 190 1.92 8.44 -19.46
N PRO A 191 2.86 9.35 -19.13
CA PRO A 191 3.57 9.32 -17.85
C PRO A 191 2.60 9.40 -16.66
N GLY A 192 2.81 8.58 -15.63
CA GLY A 192 1.98 8.57 -14.43
C GLY A 192 0.62 7.86 -14.58
N LYS A 193 0.28 7.38 -15.79
CA LYS A 193 -0.95 6.60 -16.00
C LYS A 193 -0.93 5.24 -15.31
N ILE A 194 0.22 4.56 -15.29
CA ILE A 194 0.36 3.22 -14.71
C ILE A 194 1.31 3.23 -13.52
N VAL A 195 0.84 2.63 -12.43
CA VAL A 195 1.62 2.29 -11.25
C VAL A 195 1.79 0.77 -11.22
N LEU A 196 3.01 0.28 -11.46
CA LEU A 196 3.33 -1.14 -11.28
C LEU A 196 3.61 -1.42 -9.80
N ILE A 197 2.85 -2.33 -9.21
CA ILE A 197 2.90 -2.66 -7.78
C ILE A 197 3.51 -4.05 -7.64
N ALA A 198 4.83 -4.12 -7.47
CA ALA A 198 5.58 -5.36 -7.38
C ALA A 198 5.44 -6.03 -6.01
N ARG A 199 4.97 -7.28 -6.01
CA ARG A 199 4.76 -8.13 -4.81
C ARG A 199 5.39 -9.50 -4.98
N LEU A 200 6.72 -9.53 -5.04
CA LEU A 200 7.51 -10.66 -5.51
C LEU A 200 7.93 -11.61 -4.38
N GLY A 201 7.94 -11.13 -3.15
CA GLY A 201 8.45 -11.83 -1.98
C GLY A 201 9.97 -11.65 -1.85
N ALA A 202 10.45 -11.57 -0.60
CA ALA A 202 11.88 -11.39 -0.29
C ALA A 202 12.78 -12.44 -0.94
N ARG A 203 12.27 -13.66 -1.11
CA ARG A 203 12.99 -14.78 -1.70
C ARG A 203 13.13 -14.70 -3.23
N SER A 204 12.24 -13.97 -3.90
CA SER A 204 12.18 -13.95 -5.38
C SER A 204 12.50 -12.58 -5.98
N VAL A 205 12.42 -11.50 -5.21
CA VAL A 205 12.58 -10.13 -5.72
C VAL A 205 13.89 -9.94 -6.49
N SER A 206 15.02 -10.42 -5.96
CA SER A 206 16.34 -10.24 -6.58
C SER A 206 16.52 -11.02 -7.88
N THR A 207 15.69 -12.04 -8.13
CA THR A 207 15.75 -12.84 -9.37
C THR A 207 14.69 -12.42 -10.37
N ALA A 208 13.47 -12.09 -9.91
CA ALA A 208 12.34 -11.77 -10.77
C ALA A 208 12.33 -10.31 -11.23
N LEU A 209 12.57 -9.34 -10.31
CA LEU A 209 12.42 -7.92 -10.61
C LEU A 209 13.38 -7.41 -11.72
N PRO A 210 14.67 -7.79 -11.77
CA PRO A 210 15.61 -7.26 -12.77
C PRO A 210 15.13 -7.45 -14.22
N ALA A 211 14.60 -8.62 -14.55
CA ALA A 211 14.13 -8.92 -15.91
C ALA A 211 12.92 -8.04 -16.30
N LEU A 212 12.02 -7.78 -15.35
CA LEU A 212 10.84 -6.94 -15.58
C LEU A 212 11.24 -5.47 -15.78
N VAL A 213 12.15 -4.96 -14.94
CA VAL A 213 12.66 -3.59 -15.04
C VAL A 213 13.35 -3.36 -16.39
N ARG A 214 14.25 -4.28 -16.81
CA ARG A 214 14.91 -4.18 -18.11
C ARG A 214 13.93 -4.21 -19.26
N ALA A 215 12.90 -5.06 -19.22
CA ALA A 215 11.92 -5.15 -20.28
C ALA A 215 11.14 -3.83 -20.45
N VAL A 216 10.66 -3.26 -19.34
CA VAL A 216 9.97 -1.96 -19.34
C VAL A 216 10.89 -0.84 -19.84
N SER A 217 12.15 -0.82 -19.39
CA SER A 217 13.15 0.17 -19.80
C SER A 217 13.49 0.09 -21.29
N ASN A 218 13.78 -1.12 -21.79
CA ASN A 218 14.10 -1.38 -23.21
C ASN A 218 12.92 -1.09 -24.13
N ALA A 219 11.69 -1.29 -23.67
CA ALA A 219 10.47 -0.94 -24.39
C ALA A 219 10.08 0.55 -24.24
N HIS A 220 10.89 1.35 -23.54
CA HIS A 220 10.66 2.77 -23.26
C HIS A 220 9.27 3.07 -22.65
N LYS A 221 8.77 2.16 -21.81
CA LYS A 221 7.46 2.32 -21.15
C LYS A 221 7.58 3.22 -19.92
N LEU A 222 6.69 4.20 -19.84
CA LEU A 222 6.66 5.18 -18.75
C LEU A 222 5.68 4.72 -17.68
N VAL A 223 6.24 4.22 -16.57
CA VAL A 223 5.49 3.68 -15.43
C VAL A 223 6.09 4.17 -14.11
N LEU A 224 5.27 4.22 -13.07
CA LEU A 224 5.73 4.37 -11.70
C LEU A 224 5.91 3.00 -11.07
N TRP A 225 7.11 2.67 -10.60
CA TRP A 225 7.36 1.44 -9.86
C TRP A 225 7.07 1.65 -8.37
N THR A 226 6.35 0.71 -7.78
CA THR A 226 6.09 0.66 -6.34
C THR A 226 6.31 -0.75 -5.80
N CYS A 227 6.76 -0.84 -4.55
CA CYS A 227 6.98 -2.12 -3.86
C CYS A 227 5.81 -2.40 -2.90
N ASP A 228 5.17 -3.56 -3.03
CA ASP A 228 4.26 -4.17 -2.06
C ASP A 228 4.97 -5.37 -1.42
N PRO A 229 5.75 -5.14 -0.35
CA PRO A 229 6.47 -6.20 0.33
C PRO A 229 5.59 -7.01 1.29
N MET A 230 4.26 -6.85 1.23
CA MET A 230 3.34 -7.52 2.13
C MET A 230 2.83 -8.82 1.51
N HIS A 231 2.23 -8.70 0.32
CA HIS A 231 1.49 -9.81 -0.29
C HIS A 231 2.38 -10.92 -0.86
N GLY A 232 3.67 -10.67 -1.06
CA GLY A 232 4.67 -11.67 -1.45
C GLY A 232 5.17 -12.54 -0.29
N ASN A 233 5.00 -12.08 0.97
CA ASN A 233 5.65 -12.64 2.16
C ASN A 233 4.65 -13.26 3.18
N GLY A 234 3.45 -13.62 2.74
CA GLY A 234 2.47 -14.29 3.58
C GLY A 234 2.90 -15.72 3.94
N ILE A 235 2.87 -16.04 5.24
CA ILE A 235 3.12 -17.39 5.78
C ILE A 235 1.95 -17.85 6.64
N THR A 236 1.86 -19.16 6.88
CA THR A 236 0.87 -19.75 7.79
C THR A 236 1.62 -20.49 8.88
N THR A 237 1.34 -20.16 10.14
CA THR A 237 1.98 -20.80 11.30
C THR A 237 1.57 -22.26 11.43
N SER A 238 2.27 -23.00 12.28
CA SER A 238 1.92 -24.38 12.64
C SER A 238 0.48 -24.51 13.19
N ARG A 239 -0.07 -23.43 13.77
CA ARG A 239 -1.44 -23.36 14.30
C ARG A 239 -2.49 -22.89 13.28
N GLY A 240 -2.11 -22.72 12.01
CA GLY A 240 -3.02 -22.32 10.94
C GLY A 240 -3.32 -20.82 10.88
N VAL A 241 -2.65 -19.99 11.69
CA VAL A 241 -2.82 -18.53 11.68
C VAL A 241 -1.94 -17.92 10.59
N LYS A 242 -2.53 -17.07 9.74
CA LYS A 242 -1.77 -16.32 8.74
C LYS A 242 -0.96 -15.20 9.41
N THR A 243 0.29 -15.06 9.04
CA THR A 243 1.14 -13.94 9.49
C THR A 243 2.13 -13.55 8.38
N ARG A 244 2.92 -12.51 8.61
CA ARG A 244 4.04 -12.09 7.76
C ARG A 244 5.24 -11.80 8.65
N SER A 245 6.43 -12.10 8.15
CA SER A 245 7.68 -11.75 8.83
C SER A 245 8.04 -10.30 8.51
N PHE A 246 8.19 -9.48 9.55
CA PHE A 246 8.67 -8.10 9.41
C PHE A 246 10.04 -8.04 8.70
N ASP A 247 10.93 -8.99 9.00
CA ASP A 247 12.24 -9.04 8.36
C ASP A 247 12.12 -9.35 6.86
N ASP A 248 11.24 -10.26 6.45
CA ASP A 248 11.02 -10.53 5.02
C ASP A 248 10.39 -9.30 4.32
N ILE A 249 9.46 -8.60 4.99
CA ILE A 249 8.87 -7.35 4.48
C ILE A 249 9.97 -6.30 4.24
N ARG A 250 10.84 -6.08 5.24
CA ARG A 250 11.98 -5.16 5.12
C ARG A 250 12.92 -5.60 4.00
N ASP A 251 13.29 -6.87 3.98
CA ASP A 251 14.25 -7.43 3.02
C ASP A 251 13.75 -7.30 1.56
N GLU A 252 12.47 -7.53 1.29
CA GLU A 252 11.91 -7.31 -0.05
C GLU A 252 11.99 -5.84 -0.47
N LEU A 253 11.68 -4.92 0.44
CA LEU A 253 11.74 -3.49 0.19
C LEU A 253 13.17 -3.04 -0.13
N GLU A 254 14.12 -3.41 0.72
CA GLU A 254 15.54 -3.07 0.55
C GLU A 254 16.10 -3.62 -0.76
N ARG A 255 15.83 -4.89 -1.07
CA ARG A 255 16.28 -5.51 -2.32
C ARG A 255 15.60 -4.90 -3.54
N SER A 256 14.35 -4.44 -3.43
CA SER A 256 13.68 -3.73 -4.52
C SER A 256 14.41 -2.43 -4.85
N ILE A 257 14.80 -1.66 -3.83
CA ILE A 257 15.60 -0.45 -3.99
C ILE A 257 16.93 -0.78 -4.69
N ASP A 258 17.64 -1.80 -4.21
CA ASP A 258 18.94 -2.21 -4.77
C ASP A 258 18.84 -2.65 -6.24
N VAL A 259 17.79 -3.40 -6.59
CA VAL A 259 17.54 -3.79 -7.98
C VAL A 259 17.26 -2.57 -8.86
N HIS A 260 16.38 -1.66 -8.42
CA HIS A 260 16.09 -0.47 -9.23
C HIS A 260 17.34 0.36 -9.49
N ARG A 261 18.18 0.55 -8.47
CA ARG A 261 19.48 1.21 -8.59
C ARG A 261 20.42 0.49 -9.55
N ALA A 262 20.57 -0.82 -9.42
CA ALA A 262 21.47 -1.61 -10.27
C ALA A 262 21.05 -1.59 -11.75
N GLU A 263 19.74 -1.56 -12.02
CA GLU A 263 19.17 -1.50 -13.36
C GLU A 263 19.01 -0.07 -13.90
N GLY A 264 19.48 0.96 -13.17
CA GLY A 264 19.40 2.36 -13.60
C GLY A 264 17.97 2.92 -13.68
N SER A 265 17.06 2.38 -12.87
CA SER A 265 15.66 2.78 -12.76
C SER A 265 15.35 3.32 -11.36
N HIS A 266 14.10 3.75 -11.13
CA HIS A 266 13.71 4.36 -9.86
C HIS A 266 12.52 3.64 -9.23
N LEU A 267 12.66 3.26 -7.95
CA LEU A 267 11.53 2.84 -7.12
C LEU A 267 10.83 4.10 -6.61
N GLY A 268 9.65 4.38 -7.14
CA GLY A 268 8.93 5.63 -6.87
C GLY A 268 7.92 5.57 -5.72
N GLY A 269 7.77 4.44 -5.03
CA GLY A 269 6.90 4.36 -3.85
C GLY A 269 6.76 2.97 -3.24
N VAL A 270 5.93 2.90 -2.20
CA VAL A 270 5.62 1.69 -1.44
C VAL A 270 4.11 1.52 -1.23
N HIS A 271 3.66 0.29 -1.04
CA HIS A 271 2.26 -0.05 -0.85
C HIS A 271 2.14 -1.06 0.30
N PHE A 272 1.83 -0.56 1.50
CA PHE A 272 1.72 -1.36 2.72
C PHE A 272 0.28 -1.62 3.15
N GLU A 273 0.08 -2.68 3.94
CA GLU A 273 -1.13 -2.89 4.74
C GLU A 273 -0.78 -2.63 6.21
N LEU A 274 -1.38 -1.60 6.81
CA LEU A 274 -1.06 -1.16 8.16
C LEU A 274 -2.31 -0.72 8.92
N THR A 275 -2.19 -0.63 10.24
CA THR A 275 -3.20 -0.05 11.14
C THR A 275 -2.50 0.77 12.24
N GLY A 276 -3.16 1.83 12.71
CA GLY A 276 -2.71 2.60 13.88
C GLY A 276 -2.96 1.89 15.21
N GLU A 277 -3.65 0.76 15.19
CA GLU A 277 -3.97 -0.05 16.38
C GLU A 277 -2.77 -0.92 16.82
N ASP A 278 -2.74 -1.25 18.11
CA ASP A 278 -1.72 -2.14 18.71
C ASP A 278 -2.07 -3.61 18.49
N VAL A 279 -2.00 -4.07 17.24
CA VAL A 279 -2.32 -5.44 16.83
C VAL A 279 -1.10 -6.35 16.83
N THR A 280 -1.32 -7.65 17.01
CA THR A 280 -0.30 -8.70 16.90
C THR A 280 -0.54 -9.57 15.67
N GLU A 281 -0.37 -8.98 14.49
CA GLU A 281 -0.70 -9.63 13.20
C GLU A 281 0.54 -10.08 12.41
N CYS A 282 1.59 -9.24 12.35
CA CYS A 282 2.90 -9.57 11.77
C CYS A 282 3.91 -9.91 12.87
N ILE A 283 4.72 -10.95 12.67
CA ILE A 283 5.81 -11.33 13.58
C ILE A 283 7.08 -10.50 13.32
N GLY A 284 7.91 -10.34 14.35
CA GLY A 284 9.16 -9.57 14.31
C GLY A 284 8.95 -8.07 14.59
N GLY A 285 9.84 -7.25 14.02
CA GLY A 285 9.95 -5.83 14.32
C GLY A 285 10.60 -5.56 15.69
N GLY A 286 10.74 -4.28 16.05
CA GLY A 286 11.40 -3.87 17.28
C GLY A 286 10.71 -4.37 18.56
N ALA A 287 9.42 -4.66 18.51
CA ALA A 287 8.68 -5.27 19.61
C ALA A 287 8.96 -6.78 19.78
N GLY A 288 9.54 -7.44 18.77
CA GLY A 288 9.89 -8.86 18.83
C GLY A 288 8.68 -9.80 18.85
N ILE A 289 7.59 -9.45 18.17
CA ILE A 289 6.34 -10.23 18.16
C ILE A 289 6.62 -11.65 17.67
N THR A 290 6.24 -12.65 18.47
CA THR A 290 6.43 -14.07 18.14
C THR A 290 5.13 -14.70 17.62
N GLU A 291 5.21 -15.93 17.10
CA GLU A 291 4.00 -16.68 16.74
C GLU A 291 3.04 -16.89 17.93
N ALA A 292 3.56 -16.94 19.16
CA ALA A 292 2.76 -17.11 20.38
C ALA A 292 1.87 -15.89 20.64
N ASP A 293 2.38 -14.70 20.34
CA ASP A 293 1.73 -13.41 20.61
C ASP A 293 0.59 -13.11 19.64
N LEU A 294 0.52 -13.82 18.50
CA LEU A 294 -0.51 -13.58 17.48
C LEU A 294 -1.93 -13.69 18.04
N SER A 295 -2.17 -14.57 19.02
CA SER A 295 -3.50 -14.72 19.61
C SER A 295 -3.90 -13.60 20.58
N ALA A 296 -2.98 -12.69 20.93
CA ALA A 296 -3.24 -11.62 21.88
C ALA A 296 -4.18 -10.56 21.32
N ASN A 297 -3.94 -10.10 20.08
CA ASN A 297 -4.77 -9.08 19.44
C ASN A 297 -4.73 -9.16 17.90
N TYR A 298 -5.27 -10.26 17.35
CA TYR A 298 -5.44 -10.44 15.90
C TYR A 298 -6.82 -9.95 15.46
N ALA A 299 -6.87 -8.81 14.77
CA ALA A 299 -8.14 -8.16 14.43
C ALA A 299 -8.50 -8.25 12.94
N SER A 300 -7.52 -8.44 12.05
CA SER A 300 -7.77 -8.52 10.62
C SER A 300 -8.64 -9.71 10.23
N LEU A 301 -9.61 -9.45 9.35
CA LEU A 301 -10.48 -10.47 8.75
C LEU A 301 -9.89 -11.10 7.49
N CYS A 302 -8.76 -10.60 7.00
CA CYS A 302 -8.13 -11.06 5.78
C CYS A 302 -6.65 -11.37 5.98
N ASP A 303 -5.79 -10.40 5.71
CA ASP A 303 -4.34 -10.56 5.78
C ASP A 303 -3.77 -9.75 6.97
N PRO A 304 -2.65 -10.22 7.56
CA PRO A 304 -2.03 -9.59 8.72
C PRO A 304 -1.41 -8.22 8.38
N ARG A 305 -1.73 -7.19 9.14
CA ARG A 305 -1.27 -5.81 8.92
C ARG A 305 -0.06 -5.49 9.79
N LEU A 306 0.72 -4.51 9.36
CA LEU A 306 1.71 -3.86 10.23
C LEU A 306 0.96 -3.09 11.30
N ASN A 307 1.39 -3.25 12.56
CA ASN A 307 0.92 -2.36 13.61
C ASN A 307 1.64 -1.00 13.54
N TYR A 308 1.22 -0.07 14.40
CA TYR A 308 1.77 1.29 14.44
C TYR A 308 3.31 1.31 14.57
N GLN A 309 3.89 0.48 15.44
CA GLN A 309 5.33 0.46 15.69
C GLN A 309 6.11 -0.07 14.48
N GLN A 310 5.65 -1.17 13.89
CA GLN A 310 6.25 -1.77 12.70
C GLN A 310 6.14 -0.84 11.49
N ALA A 311 5.02 -0.13 11.33
CA ALA A 311 4.84 0.85 10.26
C ALA A 311 5.85 2.01 10.34
N LEU A 312 6.04 2.57 11.54
CA LEU A 312 7.05 3.61 11.78
C LEU A 312 8.48 3.09 11.56
N GLU A 313 8.75 1.86 11.98
CA GLU A 313 10.05 1.22 11.77
C GLU A 313 10.40 1.15 10.27
N LEU A 314 9.46 0.76 9.41
CA LEU A 314 9.67 0.75 7.96
C LEU A 314 9.81 2.15 7.35
N ALA A 315 9.06 3.14 7.84
CA ALA A 315 9.18 4.52 7.38
C ALA A 315 10.60 5.06 7.62
N PHE A 316 11.19 4.72 8.76
CA PHE A 316 12.57 5.06 9.10
C PHE A 316 13.60 4.31 8.24
N VAL A 317 13.40 3.02 7.95
CA VAL A 317 14.23 2.28 7.00
C VAL A 317 14.23 2.98 5.63
N LEU A 318 13.05 3.35 5.13
CA LEU A 318 12.91 4.10 3.87
C LEU A 318 13.67 5.43 3.90
N ALA A 319 13.45 6.24 4.93
CA ALA A 319 14.09 7.55 5.06
C ALA A 319 15.63 7.44 5.06
N ASN A 320 16.18 6.44 5.76
CA ASN A 320 17.62 6.18 5.76
C ASN A 320 18.13 5.79 4.38
N ARG A 321 17.44 4.87 3.68
CA ARG A 321 17.82 4.44 2.33
C ARG A 321 17.80 5.61 1.34
N MET A 322 16.75 6.42 1.35
CA MET A 322 16.62 7.62 0.52
C MET A 322 17.70 8.68 0.82
N SER A 323 18.11 8.81 2.09
CA SER A 323 19.16 9.77 2.48
C SER A 323 20.54 9.41 1.92
N ARG A 324 20.82 8.11 1.74
CA ARG A 324 22.08 7.60 1.19
C ARG A 324 22.12 7.66 -0.35
N GLU A 325 20.99 7.97 -0.97
CA GLU A 325 20.84 8.12 -2.43
C GLU A 325 21.05 9.56 -2.91
N ARG A 326 21.07 10.54 -2.00
CA ARG A 326 21.42 11.94 -2.27
C ARG A 326 22.92 12.17 -2.16
#